data_AF-A0A8X6RFL6-F1
#
_entry.id   AF-A0A8X6RFL6-F1
#
_cell.length_a   1.000
_cell.length_b   1.000
_cell.length_c   1.000
_cell.angle_alpha   90.00
_cell.angle_beta   90.00
_cell.angle_gamma   90.00
#
_symmetry.space_group_name_H-M   'P 1'
#
loop_
_entity.id
_entity.type
_entity.pdbx_description
1 polymer ?
#
loop_
_entity_poly.entity_id
_entity_poly.type
_entity_poly.pdbx_seq_one_letter_code
_entity_poly.pdbx_strand_id
1 'polypeptide(L)'
;MFQRRKQGKAVEGHTNLYSSDVLGRLYTVHPNNTECFYLRLLLINIRGPISFQDLRTVNGQLCATYRQACQELNLLENDAH
;
A
#
# COMPACT_ATOMS: atom_id res chain seq x y z
N MET A 1 -0.30 8.51 -34.27
CA MET A 1 -1.46 7.64 -33.97
C MET A 1 -0.96 6.40 -33.25
N PHE A 2 -1.05 6.35 -31.92
CA PHE A 2 -0.86 5.12 -31.14
C PHE A 2 -1.99 5.05 -30.11
N GLN A 3 -3.02 4.27 -30.45
CA GLN A 3 -4.12 3.94 -29.54
C GLN A 3 -3.57 3.00 -28.47
N ARG A 4 -3.29 3.52 -27.27
CA ARG A 4 -2.84 2.71 -26.14
C ARG A 4 -3.99 1.78 -25.74
N ARG A 5 -3.77 0.49 -25.94
CA ARG A 5 -4.79 -0.57 -25.82
C ARG A 5 -5.33 -0.63 -24.39
N LYS A 6 -6.62 -0.97 -24.34
CA LYS A 6 -7.58 -0.94 -23.23
C LYS A 6 -7.08 -1.59 -21.92
N GLN A 7 -7.61 -1.04 -20.82
CA GLN A 7 -7.36 -1.34 -19.42
C GLN A 7 -7.64 -2.81 -19.03
N GLY A 8 -6.90 -3.30 -18.03
CA GLY A 8 -7.14 -4.58 -17.38
C GLY A 8 -8.48 -4.64 -16.65
N LYS A 9 -8.90 -5.85 -16.25
CA LYS A 9 -10.17 -6.10 -15.57
C LYS A 9 -10.22 -5.38 -14.22
N ALA A 10 -11.32 -4.68 -13.96
CA ALA A 10 -11.64 -4.21 -12.61
C ALA A 10 -11.79 -5.42 -11.68
N VAL A 11 -11.18 -5.35 -10.50
CA VAL A 11 -11.34 -6.38 -9.47
C VAL A 11 -12.68 -6.13 -8.78
N GLU A 12 -13.58 -7.12 -8.79
CA GLU A 12 -14.90 -7.00 -8.15
C GLU A 12 -14.75 -6.65 -6.66
N GLY A 13 -15.44 -5.59 -6.24
CA GLY A 13 -15.38 -5.05 -4.88
C GLY A 13 -14.48 -3.82 -4.68
N HIS A 14 -13.58 -3.51 -5.62
CA HIS A 14 -12.65 -2.38 -5.50
C HIS A 14 -12.64 -1.51 -6.77
N THR A 15 -13.49 -0.48 -6.79
CA THR A 15 -13.74 0.41 -7.94
C THR A 15 -12.53 1.19 -8.46
N ASN A 16 -11.42 1.27 -7.71
CA ASN A 16 -10.20 1.99 -8.08
C ASN A 16 -8.98 1.10 -8.33
N LEU A 17 -9.15 -0.23 -8.37
CA LEU A 17 -8.06 -1.20 -8.51
C LEU A 17 -8.15 -1.95 -9.84
N TYR A 18 -7.15 -1.73 -10.70
CA TYR A 18 -6.98 -2.43 -11.97
C TYR A 18 -5.84 -3.45 -11.83
N SER A 19 -6.13 -4.73 -12.06
CA SER A 19 -5.10 -5.77 -12.12
C SER A 19 -4.41 -5.71 -13.48
N SER A 20 -3.07 -5.70 -13.50
CA SER A 20 -2.27 -5.79 -14.72
C SER A 20 -1.54 -7.13 -14.72
N ASP A 21 -1.56 -7.85 -15.85
CA ASP A 21 -0.99 -9.21 -16.01
C ASP A 21 0.54 -9.32 -15.82
N VAL A 22 1.22 -8.26 -15.36
CA VAL A 22 2.64 -8.29 -15.00
C VAL A 22 2.79 -8.55 -13.51
N LEU A 23 3.10 -9.80 -13.16
CA LEU A 23 3.66 -10.21 -11.88
C LEU A 23 4.91 -9.36 -11.58
N GLY A 24 4.75 -8.24 -10.85
CA GLY A 24 5.86 -7.42 -10.38
C GLY A 24 5.72 -5.91 -10.55
N ARG A 25 4.72 -5.40 -11.28
CA ARG A 25 4.45 -3.95 -11.24
C ARG A 25 3.48 -3.67 -10.12
N LEU A 26 4.04 -3.19 -9.02
CA LEU A 26 3.24 -2.59 -7.97
C LEU A 26 2.26 -1.60 -8.60
N TYR A 27 0.99 -1.66 -8.18
CA TYR A 27 -0.11 -0.87 -8.70
C TYR A 27 0.35 0.54 -9.06
N THR A 28 -0.05 1.05 -10.23
CA THR A 28 0.02 2.49 -10.50
C THR A 28 -0.92 3.18 -9.54
N VAL A 29 -0.42 3.43 -8.33
CA VAL A 29 -1.20 4.00 -7.24
C VAL A 29 -1.54 5.42 -7.64
N HIS A 30 -2.84 5.73 -7.76
CA HIS A 30 -3.28 7.11 -7.94
C HIS A 30 -2.73 7.93 -6.75
N PRO A 31 -2.31 9.19 -6.93
CA PRO A 31 -1.82 10.03 -5.82
C PRO A 31 -2.81 10.18 -4.64
N ASN A 32 -4.08 9.81 -4.83
CA ASN A 32 -5.09 9.76 -3.76
C ASN A 32 -5.06 8.48 -2.91
N ASN A 33 -4.27 7.47 -3.29
CA ASN A 33 -4.17 6.19 -2.60
C ASN A 33 -2.87 6.11 -1.77
N THR A 34 -2.64 7.13 -0.95
CA THR A 34 -1.54 7.22 0.02
C THR A 34 -1.48 5.99 0.95
N GLU A 35 -2.64 5.43 1.32
CA GLU A 35 -2.72 4.22 2.14
C GLU A 35 -2.05 2.99 1.50
N CYS A 36 -2.12 2.81 0.17
CA CYS A 36 -1.47 1.69 -0.50
C CYS A 36 0.06 1.84 -0.53
N PHE A 37 0.57 3.07 -0.53
CA PHE A 37 2.00 3.33 -0.41
C PHE A 37 2.51 2.89 0.97
N TYR A 38 1.84 3.28 2.05
CA TYR A 38 2.20 2.87 3.41
C TYR A 38 2.03 1.37 3.62
N LEU A 39 0.97 0.76 3.08
CA LEU A 39 0.79 -0.69 3.12
C LEU A 39 1.95 -1.43 2.43
N ARG A 40 2.38 -0.98 1.24
CA ARG A 40 3.56 -1.54 0.56
C ARG A 40 4.80 -1.40 1.45
N LEU A 41 5.01 -0.23 2.04
CA LEU A 41 6.18 0.05 2.87
C LEU A 41 6.21 -0.88 4.09
N LEU A 42 5.07 -1.14 4.73
CA LEU A 42 4.96 -2.10 5.83
C LEU A 42 5.23 -3.52 5.37
N LEU A 43 4.67 -3.97 4.24
CA LEU A 43 4.88 -5.31 3.71
C LEU A 43 6.36 -5.61 3.34
N ILE A 44 7.12 -4.57 2.97
CA ILE A 44 8.56 -4.71 2.68
C ILE A 44 9.38 -4.85 3.97
N ASN A 45 8.97 -4.15 5.03
CA ASN A 45 9.75 -4.08 6.28
C ASN A 45 9.34 -5.16 7.30
N ILE A 46 8.07 -5.53 7.36
CA ILE A 46 7.53 -6.50 8.32
C ILE A 46 7.58 -7.90 7.70
N ARG A 47 8.31 -8.81 8.33
CA ARG A 47 8.41 -10.21 7.91
C ARG A 47 7.35 -11.06 8.60
N GLY A 48 6.63 -11.86 7.82
CA GLY A 48 5.63 -12.82 8.31
C GLY A 48 4.38 -12.24 8.99
N PRO A 49 3.83 -11.07 8.58
CA PRO A 49 2.56 -10.62 9.11
C PRO A 49 1.46 -11.62 8.74
N ILE A 50 0.64 -12.04 9.72
CA ILE A 50 -0.44 -13.02 9.51
C ILE A 50 -1.79 -12.36 9.22
N SER A 51 -1.91 -11.04 9.44
CA SER A 51 -3.10 -10.25 9.12
C SER A 51 -2.77 -8.77 8.85
N PHE A 52 -3.73 -8.03 8.30
CA PHE A 52 -3.64 -6.57 8.17
C PHE A 52 -3.61 -5.84 9.52
N GLN A 53 -4.19 -6.45 10.55
CA GLN A 53 -4.14 -5.92 11.90
C GLN A 53 -2.72 -6.04 12.46
N ASP A 54 -2.03 -7.16 12.19
CA ASP A 54 -0.63 -7.33 12.60
C ASP A 54 0.30 -6.36 11.90
N LEU A 55 0.05 -6.08 10.61
CA LEU A 55 0.79 -5.03 9.87
C LEU A 55 0.68 -3.65 10.51
N ARG A 56 -0.45 -3.37 11.17
CA ARG A 56 -0.71 -2.11 11.89
C ARG A 56 -0.36 -2.18 13.36
N THR A 57 0.03 -3.33 13.88
CA THR A 57 0.35 -3.51 15.30
C THR A 57 1.85 -3.31 15.48
N VAL A 58 2.22 -2.17 16.06
CA VAL A 58 3.61 -1.82 16.34
C VAL A 58 3.78 -1.76 17.86
N ASN A 59 4.78 -2.44 18.40
CA ASN A 59 5.04 -2.52 19.85
C ASN A 59 3.81 -2.94 20.70
N GLY A 60 2.94 -3.81 20.16
CA GLY A 60 1.73 -4.27 20.84
C GLY A 60 0.58 -3.25 20.87
N GLN A 61 0.69 -2.15 20.13
CA GLN A 61 -0.38 -1.17 19.95
C GLN A 61 -0.89 -1.20 18.51
N LEU A 62 -2.21 -1.29 18.33
CA LEU A 62 -2.83 -1.24 17.02
C LEU A 62 -2.96 0.21 16.55
N CYS A 63 -2.20 0.59 15.52
CA CYS A 63 -2.30 1.89 14.88
C CYS A 63 -3.61 2.02 14.08
N ALA A 64 -4.16 3.22 13.95
CA ALA A 64 -5.42 3.45 13.24
C ALA A 64 -5.28 3.39 11.71
N THR A 65 -4.13 3.80 11.19
CA THR A 65 -3.81 3.83 9.75
C THR A 65 -2.48 3.15 9.45
N TYR A 66 -2.25 2.78 8.19
CA TYR A 66 -0.94 2.24 7.78
C TYR A 66 0.16 3.30 7.88
N ARG A 67 -0.18 4.58 7.63
CA ARG A 67 0.74 5.71 7.84
C ARG A 67 1.25 5.75 9.27
N GLN A 68 0.34 5.69 10.25
CA GLN A 68 0.70 5.75 11.66
C GLN A 68 1.60 4.58 12.05
N ALA A 69 1.31 3.37 11.56
CA ALA A 69 2.20 2.23 11.76
C ALA A 69 3.60 2.46 11.16
N CYS A 70 3.70 3.08 9.97
CA CYS A 70 4.98 3.48 9.41
C CYS A 70 5.70 4.55 10.24
N GLN A 71 4.98 5.49 10.87
CA GLN A 71 5.56 6.50 11.77
C GLN A 71 6.14 5.86 13.03
N GLU A 72 5.39 4.96 13.68
CA GLU A 72 5.85 4.24 14.88
C GLU A 72 7.06 3.34 14.58
N LEU A 73 7.14 2.79 13.37
CA LEU A 73 8.29 2.02 12.89
C LEU A 73 9.45 2.90 12.38
N ASN A 74 9.33 4.24 12.47
CA ASN A 74 10.32 5.21 11.96
C ASN A 74 10.67 4.99 10.48
N LEU A 75 9.72 4.52 9.67
CA LEU A 75 9.87 4.30 8.23
C LEU A 75 9.60 5.57 7.41
N LEU A 76 9.12 6.63 8.07
CA LEU A 76 8.83 7.91 7.46
C LEU A 76 9.75 8.96 8.07
N GLU A 77 10.32 9.80 7.22
CA GLU A 77 10.97 11.03 7.66
C GLU A 77 9.88 11.93 8.25
N ASN A 78 10.05 12.32 9.51
CA ASN A 78 9.24 13.39 10.06
C ASN A 78 9.79 14.68 9.44
N ASP A 79 8.97 15.37 8.65
CA ASP A 79 9.22 16.69 8.04
C ASP A 79 9.36 17.76 9.16
N ALA A 80 10.37 17.58 10.01
CA ALA A 80 10.78 18.50 11.06
C ALA A 80 12.17 19.06 10.72
N HIS A 81 12.36 19.50 9.47
CA HIS A 81 13.36 20.52 9.14
C HIS A 81 13.02 21.25 7.84
#